data_AF-X0TVU6-F1
#
_entry.id   AF-X0TVU6-F1
#
_cell.length_a   1.000
_cell.length_b   1.000
_cell.length_c   1.000
_cell.angle_alpha   90.00
_cell.angle_beta   90.00
_cell.angle_gamma   90.00
#
_symmetry.space_group_name_H-M   'P 1'
#
loop_
_entity.id
_entity.type
_entity.pdbx_description
1 polymer ?
#
loop_
_entity_poly.entity_id
_entity_poly.type
_entity_poly.pdbx_seq_one_letter_code
_entity_poly.pdbx_strand_id
1 'polypeptide(L)'
;MSPTILYETRRHPFLGLQVGIFDFGGQEEFRKEYMEKPEIFRGTDVLIPIVDLHEPNTFEEAKQYFIDLLDLYRKNNEKPKIFLFLHKYDVEDYQKELLDTNVRKSKEIFLDIFKDYDFDFILTSIYEQDKLAKVFRD
;
A
#
# COMPACT_ATOMS: atom_id res chain seq x y z
N MET A 1 -13.79 -18.77 -0.73
CA MET A 1 -13.39 -17.36 -0.82
C MET A 1 -13.27 -17.06 -2.30
N SER A 2 -14.12 -16.17 -2.82
CA SER A 2 -14.07 -15.80 -4.23
C SER A 2 -12.94 -14.78 -4.43
N PRO A 3 -12.11 -14.89 -5.48
CA PRO A 3 -11.08 -13.90 -5.76
C PRO A 3 -11.74 -12.53 -5.98
N THR A 4 -11.17 -11.49 -5.38
CA THR A 4 -11.58 -10.10 -5.55
C THR A 4 -11.45 -9.72 -7.03
N ILE A 5 -12.57 -9.40 -7.69
CA ILE A 5 -12.58 -8.92 -9.08
C ILE A 5 -12.32 -7.42 -9.09
N LEU A 6 -11.39 -7.01 -9.98
CA LEU A 6 -11.10 -5.68 -10.54
C LEU A 6 -11.61 -4.47 -9.74
N TYR A 7 -10.72 -3.86 -8.94
CA TYR A 7 -10.83 -2.56 -8.26
C TYR A 7 -12.21 -2.15 -7.71
N GLU A 8 -12.33 -2.05 -6.38
CA GLU A 8 -13.53 -1.48 -5.75
C GLU A 8 -13.34 0.03 -5.53
N THR A 9 -14.10 0.86 -6.24
CA THR A 9 -14.19 2.30 -5.93
C THR A 9 -15.28 2.52 -4.90
N ARG A 10 -14.91 2.91 -3.67
CA ARG A 10 -15.88 3.31 -2.64
C ARG A 10 -15.81 4.82 -2.45
N ARG A 11 -16.94 5.51 -2.65
CA ARG A 11 -17.11 6.90 -2.20
C ARG A 11 -17.53 6.87 -0.74
N HIS A 12 -16.64 7.21 0.17
CA HIS A 12 -17.01 7.36 1.57
C HIS A 12 -17.45 8.81 1.83
N PRO A 13 -18.73 9.08 2.10
CA PRO A 13 -19.26 10.44 2.25
C PRO A 13 -18.69 11.22 3.45
N PHE A 14 -17.85 10.59 4.28
CA PHE A 14 -17.27 11.19 5.48
C PHE A 14 -15.98 12.01 5.22
N LEU A 15 -15.28 11.81 4.08
CA LEU A 15 -14.00 12.48 3.81
C LEU A 15 -13.96 13.25 2.48
N GLY A 16 -14.98 13.13 1.64
CA GLY A 16 -14.97 13.71 0.28
C GLY A 16 -13.96 13.07 -0.67
N LEU A 17 -13.19 12.08 -0.20
CA LEU A 17 -12.18 11.36 -0.96
C LEU A 17 -12.81 10.27 -1.84
N GLN A 18 -12.35 10.18 -3.09
CA GLN A 18 -12.60 9.03 -3.95
C GLN A 18 -11.54 7.97 -3.66
N VAL A 19 -11.91 6.95 -2.88
CA VAL A 19 -10.97 5.88 -2.51
C VAL A 19 -11.08 4.76 -3.54
N GLY A 20 -10.01 4.57 -4.32
CA GLY A 20 -9.76 3.34 -5.07
C GLY A 20 -8.99 2.37 -4.19
N ILE A 21 -9.60 1.23 -3.82
CA ILE A 21 -8.89 0.17 -3.10
C ILE A 21 -8.38 -0.83 -4.14
N PHE A 22 -7.07 -0.98 -4.22
CA PHE A 22 -6.40 -1.95 -5.08
C PHE A 22 -5.85 -3.09 -4.23
N ASP A 23 -6.46 -4.26 -4.34
CA ASP A 23 -6.01 -5.48 -3.69
C ASP A 23 -5.02 -6.20 -4.63
N PHE A 24 -3.75 -6.20 -4.24
CA PHE A 24 -2.65 -6.78 -5.02
C PHE A 24 -2.29 -8.20 -4.57
N GLY A 25 -3.06 -8.79 -3.66
CA GLY A 25 -2.81 -10.09 -3.06
C GLY A 25 -3.10 -11.26 -4.00
N GLY A 26 -2.10 -11.66 -4.80
CA GLY A 26 -1.88 -13.08 -5.09
C GLY A 26 -1.80 -13.55 -6.54
N GLN A 27 -2.01 -12.69 -7.55
CA GLN A 27 -1.81 -13.11 -8.95
C GLN A 27 -1.02 -12.04 -9.71
N GLU A 28 0.22 -12.37 -10.08
CA GLU A 28 1.10 -11.51 -10.87
C GLU A 28 0.43 -11.04 -12.18
N GLU A 29 -0.51 -11.84 -12.70
CA GLU A 29 -1.30 -11.56 -13.89
C GLU A 29 -2.13 -10.27 -13.77
N PHE A 30 -2.74 -10.02 -12.60
CA PHE A 30 -3.51 -8.78 -12.40
C PHE A 30 -2.60 -7.55 -12.35
N ARG A 31 -1.38 -7.66 -11.82
CA ARG A 31 -0.42 -6.53 -11.79
C ARG A 31 -0.07 -6.05 -13.19
N LYS A 32 0.12 -6.98 -14.13
CA LYS A 32 0.38 -6.66 -15.54
C LYS A 32 -0.82 -5.94 -16.16
N GLU A 33 -2.03 -6.44 -15.93
CA GLU A 33 -3.25 -5.85 -16.48
C GLU A 33 -3.47 -4.40 -16.02
N TYR A 34 -3.16 -4.07 -14.76
CA TYR A 34 -3.27 -2.70 -14.26
C TYR A 34 -2.21 -1.77 -14.87
N MET A 35 -0.97 -2.24 -15.02
CA MET A 35 0.09 -1.44 -15.64
C MET A 35 -0.18 -1.15 -17.12
N GLU A 36 -1.00 -1.98 -17.77
CA GLU A 36 -1.47 -1.77 -19.14
C GLU A 36 -2.66 -0.79 -19.25
N LYS A 37 -3.30 -0.42 -18.13
CA LYS A 37 -4.48 0.47 -18.06
C LYS A 37 -4.22 1.71 -17.19
N PRO A 38 -3.30 2.60 -17.60
CA PRO A 38 -2.83 3.71 -16.79
C PRO A 38 -3.90 4.75 -16.44
N GLU A 39 -4.98 4.81 -17.21
CA GLU A 39 -6.13 5.67 -16.99
C GLU A 39 -6.85 5.42 -15.67
N ILE A 40 -6.76 4.21 -15.11
CA ILE A 40 -7.41 3.83 -13.84
C ILE A 40 -6.81 4.62 -12.66
N PHE A 41 -5.55 5.03 -12.79
CA PHE A 41 -4.82 5.71 -11.72
C PHE A 41 -4.96 7.23 -11.75
N ARG A 42 -5.61 7.78 -12.78
CA ARG A 42 -5.74 9.24 -12.92
C ARG A 42 -6.60 9.86 -11.83
N GLY A 43 -6.19 11.03 -11.35
CA GLY A 43 -6.89 11.78 -10.31
C GLY A 43 -6.76 11.16 -8.91
N THR A 44 -5.73 10.35 -8.67
CA THR A 44 -5.47 9.78 -7.35
C THR A 44 -4.95 10.86 -6.39
N ASP A 45 -5.74 11.19 -5.37
CA ASP A 45 -5.31 12.10 -4.30
C ASP A 45 -4.38 11.40 -3.29
N VAL A 46 -4.70 10.14 -2.95
CA VAL A 46 -4.04 9.36 -1.91
C VAL A 46 -3.72 7.96 -2.43
N LEU A 47 -2.46 7.54 -2.31
CA LEU A 47 -1.98 6.20 -2.58
C LEU A 47 -1.61 5.50 -1.26
N ILE A 48 -2.08 4.26 -1.07
CA ILE A 48 -1.81 3.48 0.15
C ILE A 48 -1.14 2.17 -0.24
N PRO A 49 0.21 2.14 -0.33
CA PRO A 49 0.95 0.90 -0.53
C PRO A 49 0.90 0.06 0.75
N ILE A 50 0.63 -1.23 0.64
CA ILE A 50 0.54 -2.16 1.78
C ILE A 50 1.64 -3.21 1.65
N VAL A 51 2.42 -3.39 2.73
CA VAL A 51 3.51 -4.36 2.82
C VAL A 51 3.20 -5.34 3.95
N ASP A 52 3.20 -6.64 3.65
CA ASP A 52 2.98 -7.69 4.64
C ASP A 52 4.26 -7.97 5.44
N LEU A 53 4.30 -7.58 6.72
CA LEU A 53 5.46 -7.79 7.57
C LEU A 53 5.74 -9.26 7.90
N HIS A 54 4.81 -10.17 7.65
CA HIS A 54 5.01 -11.62 7.85
C HIS A 54 5.69 -12.28 6.64
N GLU A 55 5.77 -11.59 5.49
CA GLU A 55 6.34 -12.11 4.24
C GLU A 55 7.58 -11.33 3.75
N PRO A 56 8.68 -11.23 4.53
CA PRO A 56 9.85 -10.42 4.19
C PRO A 56 10.63 -10.87 2.94
N ASN A 57 10.27 -12.00 2.34
CA ASN A 57 10.84 -12.52 1.10
C ASN A 57 10.25 -11.83 -0.15
N THR A 58 9.07 -11.20 -0.04
CA THR A 58 8.39 -10.51 -1.16
C THR A 58 8.74 -9.03 -1.23
N PHE A 59 9.53 -8.49 -0.27
CA PHE A 59 9.79 -7.06 -0.17
C PHE A 59 10.43 -6.44 -1.42
N GLU A 60 11.39 -7.12 -2.05
CA GLU A 60 12.04 -6.59 -3.26
C GLU A 60 11.08 -6.58 -4.46
N GLU A 61 10.23 -7.59 -4.58
CA GLU A 61 9.18 -7.66 -5.60
C GLU A 61 8.16 -6.53 -5.41
N ALA A 62 7.69 -6.33 -4.16
CA ALA A 62 6.80 -5.23 -3.80
C ALA A 62 7.44 -3.87 -4.07
N LYS A 63 8.74 -3.72 -3.80
CA LYS A 63 9.49 -2.49 -4.09
C LYS A 63 9.50 -2.18 -5.57
N GLN A 64 9.82 -3.16 -6.41
CA GLN A 64 9.82 -2.94 -7.86
C GLN A 64 8.42 -2.55 -8.34
N TYR A 65 7.38 -3.21 -7.82
CA TYR A 65 6.01 -2.88 -8.15
C TYR A 65 5.62 -1.45 -7.77
N PHE A 66 6.02 -0.99 -6.57
CA PHE A 66 5.76 0.39 -6.15
C PHE A 66 6.52 1.39 -7.02
N ILE A 67 7.77 1.11 -7.41
CA ILE A 67 8.52 1.96 -8.34
C ILE A 67 7.79 2.08 -9.68
N ASP A 68 7.34 0.96 -10.26
CA ASP A 68 6.62 0.94 -11.53
C ASP A 68 5.31 1.75 -11.45
N LEU A 69 4.62 1.68 -10.30
CA LEU A 69 3.41 2.45 -10.04
C LEU A 69 3.71 3.96 -9.92
N LEU A 70 4.78 4.34 -9.22
CA LEU A 70 5.20 5.73 -9.11
C LEU A 70 5.65 6.30 -10.47
N ASP A 71 6.30 5.49 -11.31
CA ASP A 71 6.63 5.86 -12.69
C ASP A 71 5.39 6.24 -13.50
N LEU A 72 4.30 5.53 -13.27
CA LEU A 72 3.03 5.79 -13.93
C LEU A 72 2.43 7.14 -13.52
N TYR A 73 2.39 7.42 -12.21
CA TYR A 73 1.96 8.73 -11.71
C TYR A 73 2.85 9.85 -12.25
N ARG A 74 4.18 9.66 -12.25
CA ARG A 74 5.13 10.63 -12.82
C ARG A 74 4.87 10.92 -14.30
N LYS A 75 4.63 9.88 -15.11
CA LYS A 75 4.30 10.02 -16.54
C LYS A 75 3.00 10.79 -16.77
N ASN A 76 2.04 10.65 -15.86
CA ASN A 76 0.77 11.39 -15.89
C ASN A 76 0.86 12.79 -15.25
N ASN A 77 2.04 13.20 -14.77
CA ASN A 77 2.26 14.44 -14.03
C ASN A 77 1.38 14.53 -12.76
N GLU A 78 1.20 13.39 -12.09
CA GLU A 78 0.46 13.21 -10.85
C GLU A 78 1.41 12.92 -9.70
N LYS A 79 1.05 13.38 -8.50
CA LYS A 79 1.87 13.25 -7.30
C LYS A 79 0.98 13.05 -6.07
N PRO A 80 0.43 11.83 -5.87
CA PRO A 80 -0.45 11.55 -4.75
C PRO A 80 0.27 11.68 -3.41
N LYS A 81 -0.48 11.98 -2.34
CA LYS A 81 0.00 11.75 -0.98
C LYS A 81 0.11 10.25 -0.72
N ILE A 82 1.14 9.81 -0.02
CA ILE A 82 1.42 8.39 0.19
C ILE A 82 1.30 8.01 1.66
N PHE A 83 0.54 6.97 1.96
CA PHE A 83 0.54 6.32 3.27
C PHE A 83 1.00 4.87 3.16
N LEU A 84 2.27 4.62 3.45
CA LEU A 84 2.82 3.26 3.45
C LEU A 84 2.34 2.50 4.68
N PHE A 85 1.53 1.46 4.47
CA PHE A 85 1.13 0.55 5.54
C PHE A 85 2.10 -0.60 5.65
N LEU A 86 2.83 -0.65 6.76
CA LEU A 86 3.57 -1.82 7.18
C LEU A 86 2.59 -2.69 7.99
N HIS A 87 1.97 -3.62 7.30
CA HIS A 87 0.78 -4.35 7.73
C HIS A 87 1.12 -5.69 8.39
N LYS A 88 0.13 -6.30 9.05
CA LYS A 88 0.30 -7.45 9.95
C LYS A 88 1.33 -7.21 11.05
N TYR A 89 1.34 -6.00 11.61
CA TYR A 89 2.13 -5.69 12.81
C TYR A 89 1.44 -6.26 14.07
N ASP A 90 1.33 -7.58 14.13
CA ASP A 90 0.76 -8.34 15.24
C ASP A 90 1.67 -9.52 15.58
N VAL A 91 1.69 -9.87 16.88
CA VAL A 91 2.60 -10.84 17.48
C VAL A 91 1.92 -12.15 17.88
N GLU A 92 0.63 -12.32 17.53
CA GLU A 92 -0.14 -13.50 17.91
C GLU A 92 0.42 -14.76 17.23
N ASP A 93 0.73 -14.65 15.93
CA ASP A 93 1.28 -15.75 15.12
C ASP A 93 2.73 -15.51 14.66
N TYR A 94 3.36 -14.41 15.10
CA TYR A 94 4.70 -14.01 14.64
C TYR A 94 5.61 -13.61 15.81
N GLN A 95 6.83 -14.14 15.81
CA GLN A 95 7.80 -13.80 16.85
C GLN A 95 8.16 -12.31 16.79
N LYS A 96 8.04 -11.61 17.92
CA LYS A 96 8.27 -10.16 18.00
C LYS A 96 9.65 -9.74 17.46
N GLU A 97 10.70 -10.51 17.75
CA GLU A 97 12.07 -10.21 17.27
C GLU A 97 12.19 -10.30 15.74
N LEU A 98 11.52 -11.28 15.13
CA LEU A 98 11.42 -11.39 13.68
C LEU A 98 10.61 -10.24 13.11
N LEU A 99 9.49 -9.87 13.77
CA LEU A 99 8.63 -8.76 13.33
C LEU A 99 9.38 -7.43 13.35
N ASP A 100 10.10 -7.13 14.45
CA ASP A 100 10.91 -5.92 14.59
C ASP A 100 12.03 -5.89 13.54
N THR A 101 12.64 -7.05 13.25
CA THR A 101 13.61 -7.19 12.15
C THR A 101 12.99 -6.89 10.79
N ASN A 102 11.77 -7.38 10.54
CA ASN A 102 11.06 -7.15 9.28
C ASN A 102 10.62 -5.68 9.14
N VAL A 103 10.22 -5.03 10.23
CA VAL A 103 9.93 -3.58 10.23
C VAL A 103 11.19 -2.77 9.90
N ARG A 104 12.34 -3.13 10.45
CA ARG A 104 13.59 -2.45 10.11
C ARG A 104 13.95 -2.65 8.64
N LYS A 105 13.89 -3.90 8.16
CA LYS A 105 14.16 -4.26 6.76
C LYS A 105 13.21 -3.54 5.80
N SER A 106 11.92 -3.49 6.10
CA SER A 106 10.94 -2.80 5.25
C SER A 106 11.22 -1.29 5.17
N LYS A 107 11.56 -0.65 6.30
CA LYS A 107 11.94 0.77 6.29
C LYS A 107 13.17 1.06 5.43
N GLU A 108 14.20 0.22 5.51
CA GLU A 108 15.41 0.34 4.69
C GLU A 108 15.10 0.20 3.18
N ILE A 109 14.14 -0.65 2.82
CA ILE A 109 13.76 -0.93 1.42
C ILE A 109 12.84 0.14 0.84
N PHE A 110 11.82 0.56 1.59
CA PHE A 110 10.69 1.31 1.04
C PHE A 110 10.75 2.82 1.26
N LEU A 111 11.34 3.33 2.35
CA LEU A 111 11.24 4.77 2.67
C LEU A 111 11.92 5.66 1.63
N ASP A 112 13.06 5.24 1.08
CA ASP A 112 13.77 6.01 0.06
C ASP A 112 12.98 6.14 -1.26
N ILE A 113 12.11 5.18 -1.56
CA ILE A 113 11.26 5.18 -2.76
C ILE A 113 10.27 6.35 -2.73
N PHE A 114 9.81 6.71 -1.53
CA PHE A 114 8.77 7.71 -1.34
C PHE A 114 9.30 9.09 -0.93
N LYS A 115 10.62 9.27 -0.79
CA LYS A 115 11.23 10.51 -0.26
C LYS A 115 10.87 11.79 -1.01
N ASP A 116 10.54 11.68 -2.29
CA ASP A 116 10.17 12.81 -3.13
C ASP A 116 8.67 13.14 -3.05
N TYR A 117 7.87 12.33 -2.33
CA TYR A 117 6.42 12.50 -2.14
C TYR A 117 6.11 13.05 -0.74
N ASP A 118 4.92 13.65 -0.59
CA ASP A 118 4.34 13.82 0.74
C ASP A 118 3.96 12.41 1.24
N PHE A 119 4.74 11.86 2.16
CA PHE A 119 4.58 10.49 2.59
C PHE A 119 4.71 10.31 4.11
N ASP A 120 3.93 9.38 4.62
CA ASP A 120 4.04 8.82 5.97
C ASP A 120 4.02 7.29 5.91
N PHE A 121 4.61 6.64 6.92
CA PHE A 121 4.47 5.20 7.11
C PHE A 121 3.75 4.90 8.44
N ILE A 122 2.97 3.82 8.45
CA ILE A 122 2.12 3.47 9.59
C ILE A 122 2.19 1.96 9.82
N LEU A 123 2.44 1.56 11.07
CA LEU A 123 2.31 0.17 11.48
C LEU A 123 0.82 -0.14 11.66
N THR A 124 0.34 -1.17 10.99
CA THR A 124 -1.09 -1.51 11.00
C THR A 124 -1.33 -3.00 11.22
N SER A 125 -2.44 -3.33 11.85
CA SER A 125 -2.95 -4.69 11.98
C SER A 125 -4.48 -4.65 11.96
N ILE A 126 -5.12 -5.67 11.41
CA ILE A 126 -6.58 -5.80 11.39
C ILE A 126 -7.18 -5.94 12.79
N TYR A 127 -6.38 -6.34 13.77
CA TYR A 127 -6.76 -6.44 15.18
C TYR A 127 -6.79 -5.08 15.88
N GLU A 128 -6.22 -4.03 15.27
CA GLU A 128 -6.14 -2.67 15.82
C GLU A 128 -7.00 -1.67 15.02
N GLN A 129 -8.29 -2.00 14.84
CA GLN A 129 -9.24 -1.23 13.99
C GLN A 129 -9.33 0.26 14.39
N ASP A 130 -9.25 0.57 15.69
CA ASP A 130 -9.27 1.96 16.18
C ASP A 130 -8.07 2.79 15.71
N LYS A 131 -6.90 2.17 15.51
CA LYS A 131 -5.73 2.86 14.97
C LYS A 131 -5.90 3.15 13.48
N LEU A 132 -6.40 2.18 12.72
CA LEU A 132 -6.71 2.35 11.29
C LEU A 132 -7.72 3.49 11.08
N ALA A 133 -8.76 3.56 11.89
CA ALA A 133 -9.76 4.62 11.82
C ALA A 133 -9.25 6.02 12.22
N LYS A 134 -8.09 6.13 12.87
CA LYS A 134 -7.44 7.42 13.16
C LYS A 134 -6.61 7.92 11.97
N VAL A 135 -5.95 7.00 11.25
CA VAL A 135 -5.17 7.33 10.03
C VAL A 135 -5.98 8.13 9.02
N PHE A 136 -7.26 7.80 8.87
CA PHE A 136 -8.15 8.44 7.89
C PHE A 136 -8.92 9.65 8.45
N ARG A 137 -8.72 10.02 9.71
CA ARG A 137 -9.46 11.09 10.38
C ARG A 137 -8.70 12.42 10.45
N ASP A 138 -7.38 12.36 10.37
CA ASP A 138 -6.44 13.49 10.45
C ASP A 138 -5.79 13.73 9.08
#